data_AF-A0A3Q0KUW2-F1
#
_entry.id   AF-A0A3Q0KUW2-F1
#
_cell.length_a   1.000
_cell.length_b   1.000
_cell.length_c   1.000
_cell.angle_alpha   90.00
_cell.angle_beta   90.00
_cell.angle_gamma   90.00
#
_symmetry.space_group_name_H-M   'P 1'
#
loop_
_entity.id
_entity.type
_entity.pdbx_description
1 polymer ?
#
loop_
_entity_poly.entity_id
_entity_poly.type
_entity_poly.pdbx_seq_one_letter_code
_entity_poly.pdbx_strand_id
1 'polypeptide(L)'
;MDENKKSLDDMRAENSDMSNGSANNTLGSQTSEYYRIDKRLPYRFNNPDKFGGYDRPKLNPLYRTTNSEYGRLKPNVHTMNVVYYNKNQEFSKRYMKAGNYRNHSLNTATDHKYS
;
A
#
# COMPACT_ATOMS: atom_id res chain seq x y z
N MET A 1 28.61 -28.19 -28.98
CA MET A 1 27.43 -28.40 -29.83
C MET A 1 26.52 -29.29 -29.03
N ASP A 2 25.46 -28.72 -28.44
CA ASP A 2 24.23 -29.39 -28.00
C ASP A 2 23.34 -28.30 -27.41
N GLU A 3 22.60 -27.62 -28.28
CA GLU A 3 21.60 -26.63 -27.88
C GLU A 3 20.40 -27.37 -27.29
N ASN A 4 20.26 -27.33 -25.96
CA ASN A 4 19.06 -27.76 -25.27
C ASN A 4 17.92 -26.75 -25.54
N LYS A 5 17.22 -26.91 -26.66
CA LYS A 5 15.98 -26.16 -26.97
C LYS A 5 14.82 -26.84 -26.25
N LYS A 6 14.52 -26.37 -25.03
CA LYS A 6 13.26 -26.72 -24.33
C LYS A 6 12.09 -26.30 -25.22
N SER A 7 11.16 -27.22 -25.48
CA SER A 7 10.01 -26.99 -26.36
C SER A 7 9.14 -25.84 -25.81
N LEU A 8 8.52 -25.06 -26.71
CA LEU A 8 7.53 -24.03 -26.34
C LEU A 8 6.35 -24.61 -25.55
N ASP A 9 6.03 -25.89 -25.78
CA ASP A 9 4.99 -26.59 -25.03
C ASP A 9 5.43 -26.90 -23.60
N ASP A 10 6.72 -27.19 -23.38
CA ASP A 10 7.31 -27.39 -22.06
C ASP A 10 7.42 -26.09 -21.24
N MET A 11 7.41 -24.92 -21.89
CA MET A 11 7.36 -23.61 -21.22
C MET A 11 5.92 -23.22 -20.82
N ARG A 12 4.91 -23.76 -21.52
CA ARG A 12 3.50 -23.56 -21.18
C ARG A 12 3.05 -24.46 -20.03
N ALA A 13 3.56 -25.69 -19.97
CA ALA A 13 3.26 -26.63 -18.88
C ALA A 13 3.76 -26.14 -17.50
N GLU A 14 4.85 -25.36 -17.46
CA GLU A 14 5.40 -24.84 -16.19
C GLU A 14 4.58 -23.67 -15.61
N ASN A 15 3.67 -23.08 -16.40
CA ASN A 15 2.83 -21.95 -15.99
C ASN A 15 1.36 -22.32 -15.74
N SER A 16 0.97 -23.59 -15.95
CA SER A 16 -0.42 -24.05 -15.80
C SER A 16 -0.78 -24.66 -14.44
N ASP A 17 0.19 -24.85 -13.52
CA ASP A 17 -0.03 -25.48 -12.21
C ASP A 17 -0.26 -24.49 -11.04
N MET A 18 -0.74 -23.28 -11.32
CA MET A 18 -1.15 -22.29 -10.31
C MET A 18 -2.67 -22.15 -10.19
N SER A 19 -3.43 -23.21 -10.49
CA SER A 19 -4.86 -23.29 -10.21
C SER A 19 -5.17 -24.35 -9.17
N ASN A 20 -5.73 -23.92 -8.03
CA ASN A 20 -6.37 -24.74 -7.00
C ASN A 20 -5.46 -25.57 -6.08
N GLY A 21 -4.55 -24.90 -5.37
CA GLY A 21 -3.82 -25.46 -4.23
C GLY A 21 -3.93 -24.57 -2.99
N SER A 22 -4.82 -24.93 -2.06
CA SER A 22 -4.73 -24.67 -0.61
C SER A 22 -3.95 -23.42 -0.14
N ALA A 23 -4.60 -22.26 -0.17
CA ALA A 23 -4.18 -21.11 0.62
C ALA A 23 -5.35 -20.68 1.53
N ASN A 24 -5.74 -21.56 2.45
CA ASN A 24 -6.16 -21.09 3.77
C ASN A 24 -4.90 -20.50 4.45
N ASN A 25 -4.33 -19.44 3.87
CA ASN A 25 -3.40 -18.58 4.57
C ASN A 25 -4.16 -18.11 5.78
N THR A 26 -3.66 -18.43 6.97
CA THR A 26 -4.20 -18.06 8.28
C THR A 26 -4.14 -16.55 8.50
N LEU A 27 -4.67 -15.76 7.57
CA LEU A 27 -5.04 -14.37 7.78
C LEU A 27 -6.10 -14.45 8.87
N GLY A 28 -5.77 -14.00 10.08
CA GLY A 28 -6.76 -13.96 11.15
C GLY A 28 -7.91 -13.02 10.82
N SER A 29 -8.81 -12.87 11.79
CA SER A 29 -10.07 -12.13 11.65
C SER A 29 -9.96 -10.85 10.81
N GLN A 30 -10.76 -10.78 9.74
CA GLN A 30 -10.84 -9.60 8.89
C GLN A 30 -11.80 -8.58 9.49
N THR A 31 -11.59 -7.28 9.23
CA THR A 31 -12.51 -6.26 9.74
C THR A 31 -13.88 -6.33 9.08
N SER A 32 -13.93 -6.73 7.81
CA SER A 32 -15.15 -6.97 7.05
C SER A 32 -16.06 -8.06 7.63
N GLU A 33 -15.52 -8.97 8.46
CA GLU A 33 -16.32 -10.02 9.12
C GLU A 33 -17.17 -9.46 10.28
N TYR A 34 -16.72 -8.37 10.90
CA TYR A 34 -17.36 -7.79 12.10
C TYR A 34 -18.03 -6.44 11.82
N TYR A 35 -17.55 -5.70 10.81
CA TYR A 35 -18.01 -4.35 10.50
C TYR A 35 -18.26 -4.16 9.00
N ARG A 36 -19.15 -3.23 8.67
CA ARG A 36 -19.33 -2.77 7.28
C ARG A 36 -18.18 -1.84 6.90
N ILE A 37 -17.43 -2.22 5.88
CA ILE A 37 -16.26 -1.45 5.39
C ILE A 37 -16.55 -0.75 4.04
N ASP A 38 -15.87 0.37 3.77
CA ASP A 38 -15.89 1.01 2.44
C ASP A 38 -15.13 0.13 1.43
N LYS A 39 -15.65 0.02 0.20
CA LYS A 39 -15.03 -0.78 -0.88
C LYS A 39 -13.62 -0.29 -1.26
N ARG A 40 -13.30 0.98 -0.98
CA ARG A 40 -12.01 1.62 -1.25
C ARG A 40 -11.04 1.49 -0.07
N LEU A 41 -11.42 0.80 0.99
CA LEU A 41 -10.56 0.61 2.15
C LEU A 41 -9.27 -0.13 1.74
N PRO A 42 -8.08 0.43 2.05
CA PRO A 42 -6.83 -0.26 1.78
C PRO A 42 -6.78 -1.66 2.39
N TYR A 43 -6.27 -2.63 1.62
CA TYR A 43 -6.20 -4.05 2.00
C TYR A 43 -5.64 -4.28 3.41
N ARG A 44 -4.60 -3.55 3.82
CA ARG A 44 -3.99 -3.68 5.16
C ARG A 44 -4.96 -3.35 6.29
N PHE A 45 -5.91 -2.42 6.10
CA PHE A 45 -6.89 -2.08 7.13
C PHE A 45 -8.00 -3.12 7.23
N ASN A 46 -8.24 -3.92 6.18
CA ASN A 46 -9.14 -5.07 6.28
C ASN A 46 -8.49 -6.27 7.00
N ASN A 47 -7.17 -6.32 7.06
CA ASN A 47 -6.41 -7.47 7.57
C ASN A 47 -5.46 -7.01 8.71
N PRO A 48 -5.94 -6.90 9.96
CA PRO A 48 -5.16 -6.37 11.08
C PRO A 48 -3.83 -7.10 11.32
N ASP A 49 -3.75 -8.39 11.05
CA ASP A 49 -2.52 -9.16 11.22
C ASP A 49 -1.40 -8.76 10.24
N LYS A 50 -1.68 -7.94 9.22
CA LYS A 50 -0.65 -7.35 8.35
C LYS A 50 0.17 -6.27 9.06
N PHE A 51 -0.26 -5.79 10.22
CA PHE A 51 0.50 -4.85 11.04
C PHE A 51 1.50 -5.60 11.93
N GLY A 52 2.77 -5.64 11.51
CA GLY A 52 3.87 -6.20 12.30
C GLY A 52 4.54 -5.18 13.24
N GLY A 53 5.43 -5.67 14.11
CA GLY A 53 6.29 -4.82 14.96
C GLY A 53 5.76 -4.51 16.37
N TYR A 54 4.60 -5.06 16.74
CA TYR A 54 4.02 -4.91 18.09
C TYR A 54 4.53 -5.98 19.07
N ASP A 55 5.18 -7.03 18.56
CA ASP A 55 5.80 -8.08 19.36
C ASP A 55 7.12 -7.56 19.96
N ARG A 56 7.02 -6.92 21.13
CA ARG A 56 8.20 -6.46 21.87
C ARG A 56 8.86 -7.62 22.61
N PRO A 57 10.19 -7.61 22.77
CA PRO A 57 10.86 -8.51 23.69
C PRO A 57 10.19 -8.46 25.07
N LYS A 58 10.02 -9.62 25.70
CA LYS A 58 9.47 -9.71 27.06
C LYS A 58 10.44 -9.00 28.02
N LEU A 59 10.13 -7.75 28.35
CA LEU A 59 10.86 -7.00 29.36
C LEU A 59 10.48 -7.53 30.74
N ASN A 60 11.45 -7.59 31.65
CA ASN A 60 11.18 -7.92 33.04
C ASN A 60 10.14 -6.93 33.60
N PRO A 61 9.06 -7.39 34.26
CA PRO A 61 8.07 -6.51 34.86
C PRO A 61 8.66 -5.43 35.77
N LEU A 62 9.79 -5.70 36.45
CA LEU A 62 10.49 -4.77 37.33
C LEU A 62 11.18 -3.60 36.60
N TYR A 63 11.51 -3.77 35.32
CA TYR A 63 12.19 -2.75 34.50
C TYR A 63 11.25 -2.08 33.48
N ARG A 64 9.94 -2.31 33.59
CA ARG A 64 8.95 -1.71 32.68
C ARG A 64 8.76 -0.23 32.99
N THR A 65 8.98 0.60 31.97
CA THR A 65 8.72 2.05 32.05
C THR A 65 7.28 2.35 31.61
N THR A 66 6.72 3.49 32.02
CA THR A 66 5.41 3.97 31.55
C THR A 66 5.36 4.12 30.03
N ASN A 67 6.47 4.53 29.41
CA ASN A 67 6.62 4.61 27.96
C ASN A 67 6.50 3.24 27.25
N SER A 68 6.71 2.14 27.98
CA SER A 68 6.57 0.78 27.44
C SER A 68 5.11 0.37 27.21
N GLU A 69 4.12 1.09 27.76
CA GLU A 69 2.71 0.86 27.45
C GLU A 69 2.36 1.24 26.01
N TYR A 70 2.98 2.31 25.50
CA TYR A 70 2.71 2.79 24.15
C TYR A 70 3.21 1.77 23.11
N GLY A 71 2.32 1.40 22.17
CA GLY A 71 2.63 0.43 21.12
C GLY A 71 2.88 -0.98 21.64
N ARG A 72 2.40 -1.33 22.84
CA ARG A 72 2.45 -2.71 23.38
C ARG A 72 1.46 -3.65 22.71
N LEU A 73 0.28 -3.13 22.35
CA LEU A 73 -0.82 -3.94 21.84
C LEU A 73 -0.85 -3.88 20.31
N LYS A 74 -0.93 -5.06 19.68
CA LYS A 74 -1.15 -5.15 18.23
C LYS A 74 -2.55 -4.63 17.87
N PRO A 75 -2.70 -3.98 16.71
CA PRO A 75 -4.01 -3.63 16.20
C PRO A 75 -4.88 -4.87 15.98
N ASN A 76 -6.17 -4.74 16.25
CA ASN A 76 -7.18 -5.78 16.05
C ASN A 76 -8.35 -5.25 15.20
N VAL A 77 -9.33 -6.11 14.92
CA VAL A 77 -10.49 -5.76 14.09
C VAL A 77 -11.31 -4.59 14.62
N HIS A 78 -11.32 -4.37 15.94
CA HIS A 78 -12.09 -3.31 16.62
C HIS A 78 -11.33 -1.98 16.69
N THR A 79 -10.03 -1.98 16.40
CA THR A 79 -9.20 -0.77 16.33
C THR A 79 -8.95 -0.28 14.90
N MET A 80 -9.29 -1.09 13.90
CA MET A 80 -9.10 -0.75 12.49
C MET A 80 -10.14 0.25 11.99
N ASN A 81 -9.71 1.11 11.07
CA ASN A 81 -10.61 2.03 10.38
C ASN A 81 -11.50 1.28 9.39
N VAL A 82 -12.81 1.58 9.41
CA VAL A 82 -13.78 1.07 8.42
C VAL A 82 -13.81 1.88 7.12
N VAL A 83 -13.33 3.13 7.17
CA VAL A 83 -13.22 4.04 6.02
C VAL A 83 -11.87 4.77 6.08
N TYR A 84 -11.25 5.00 4.91
CA TYR A 84 -9.99 5.76 4.81
C TYR A 84 -9.96 6.65 3.56
N TYR A 85 -9.95 7.97 3.76
CA TYR A 85 -9.89 8.96 2.68
C TYR A 85 -8.46 9.46 2.48
N ASN A 86 -7.64 8.73 1.72
CA ASN A 86 -6.30 9.20 1.39
C ASN A 86 -6.34 10.36 0.39
N LYS A 87 -5.43 11.32 0.57
CA LYS A 87 -5.17 12.32 -0.47
C LYS A 87 -4.25 11.71 -1.53
N ASN A 88 -4.72 11.63 -2.76
CA ASN A 88 -3.89 11.24 -3.89
C ASN A 88 -2.93 12.40 -4.23
N GLN A 89 -1.62 12.13 -4.21
CA GLN A 89 -0.58 13.11 -4.52
C GLN A 89 0.13 12.86 -5.86
N GLU A 90 -0.32 11.88 -6.66
CA GLU A 90 0.36 11.50 -7.91
C GLU A 90 0.42 12.66 -8.92
N PHE A 91 -0.63 13.49 -8.97
CA PHE A 91 -0.63 14.72 -9.77
C PHE A 91 0.46 15.70 -9.29
N SER A 92 0.44 16.06 -8.01
CA SER A 92 1.41 17.01 -7.45
C SER A 92 2.85 16.51 -7.60
N LYS A 93 3.11 15.23 -7.33
CA LYS A 93 4.44 14.61 -7.51
C LYS A 93 4.92 14.70 -8.95
N ARG A 94 4.03 14.57 -9.94
CA ARG A 94 4.37 14.66 -11.37
C ARG A 94 4.89 16.05 -11.74
N TYR A 95 4.19 17.11 -11.33
CA TYR A 95 4.55 18.48 -11.68
C TYR A 95 5.58 19.13 -10.75
N MET A 96 5.70 18.65 -9.51
CA MET A 96 6.71 19.12 -8.55
C MET A 96 8.14 18.89 -9.06
N LYS A 97 8.36 17.87 -9.90
CA LYS A 97 9.66 17.60 -10.54
C LYS A 97 10.15 18.72 -11.46
N ALA A 98 9.25 19.54 -12.00
CA ALA A 98 9.62 20.65 -12.89
C ALA A 98 10.20 21.86 -12.13
N GLY A 99 10.11 21.87 -10.80
CA GLY A 99 10.55 22.99 -9.98
C GLY A 99 9.67 24.23 -10.13
N ASN A 100 10.25 25.40 -9.86
CA ASN A 100 9.50 26.66 -9.87
C ASN A 100 9.30 27.13 -11.31
N TYR A 101 8.07 27.54 -11.65
CA TYR A 101 7.76 28.14 -12.94
C TYR A 101 8.61 29.40 -13.20
N ARG A 102 9.12 29.51 -14.43
CA ARG A 102 9.81 30.71 -14.95
C ARG A 102 9.26 31.02 -16.33
N ASN A 103 8.98 32.30 -16.60
CA ASN A 103 8.62 32.77 -17.93
C ASN A 103 9.89 33.24 -18.67
N HIS A 104 10.15 32.66 -19.85
CA HIS A 104 11.22 33.05 -20.76
C HIS A 104 10.69 33.48 -22.15
N SER A 105 9.38 33.70 -22.30
CA SER A 105 8.78 34.14 -23.56
C SER A 105 8.98 35.64 -23.79
N LEU A 106 8.93 36.06 -25.05
CA LEU A 106 8.86 37.47 -25.44
C LEU A 106 7.40 37.97 -25.41
N ASN A 107 7.22 39.27 -25.19
CA ASN A 107 5.93 39.91 -25.35
C ASN A 107 5.64 40.11 -26.84
N THR A 108 4.71 39.33 -27.40
CA THR A 108 4.36 39.37 -28.84
C THR A 108 2.94 39.86 -29.11
N ALA A 109 2.24 40.36 -28.08
CA ALA A 109 0.92 40.95 -28.28
C ALA A 109 1.05 42.21 -29.16
N THR A 110 0.28 42.28 -30.23
CA THR A 110 0.12 43.52 -31.00
C THR A 110 -0.73 44.49 -30.20
N ASP A 111 -0.34 45.76 -30.16
CA ASP A 111 -1.13 46.79 -29.49
C ASP A 111 -2.54 46.85 -30.11
N HIS A 112 -3.57 46.71 -29.28
CA HIS A 112 -4.95 46.83 -29.70
C HIS A 112 -5.34 48.30 -29.59
N LYS A 113 -5.59 48.96 -30.73
CA LYS A 113 -6.22 50.28 -30.72
C LYS A 113 -7.65 50.12 -30.24
N TYR A 114 -8.01 50.79 -29.14
CA TYR A 114 -9.42 51.01 -28.80
C TYR A 114 -10.02 51.88 -29.91
N SER A 115 -10.95 51.30 -30.69
CA SER A 115 -11.79 52.02 -31.65
C SER A 115 -13.00 52.65 -30.96
#